data_AF-A0A402BQ11-F1
#
_entry.id   AF-A0A402BQ11-F1
#
_cell.length_a   1.000
_cell.length_b   1.000
_cell.length_c   1.000
_cell.angle_alpha   90.00
_cell.angle_beta   90.00
_cell.angle_gamma   90.00
#
_symmetry.space_group_name_H-M   'P 1'
#
loop_
_entity.id
_entity.type
_entity.pdbx_description
1 polymer ?
#
loop_
_entity_poly.entity_id
_entity_poly.type
_entity_poly.pdbx_seq_one_letter_code
_entity_poly.pdbx_strand_id
1 'polypeptide(L)' 'MPRVKLVDIIDELSIETRTALSAAVKEVIPGAIFDERVLFRVFRKELDKKCHRWEKVRTSCVDPD' A
#
# COMPACT_ATOMS: atom_id res chain seq x y z
N MET A 1 21.09 4.50 -6.05
CA MET A 1 19.75 3.91 -5.86
C MET A 1 18.99 4.79 -4.89
N PRO A 2 17.87 5.39 -5.30
CA PRO A 2 17.04 6.17 -4.40
C PRO A 2 16.53 5.30 -3.24
N ARG A 3 16.17 5.97 -2.15
CA ARG A 3 15.54 5.34 -1.00
C ARG A 3 14.12 5.84 -0.86
N VAL A 4 13.22 4.94 -0.53
CA VAL A 4 11.81 5.24 -0.33
C VAL A 4 11.35 4.73 1.02
N LYS A 5 10.36 5.40 1.60
CA LYS A 5 9.65 4.92 2.78
C LYS A 5 8.26 4.49 2.33
N LEU A 6 8.10 3.18 2.11
CA LEU A 6 6.91 2.61 1.48
C LEU A 6 5.63 3.01 2.23
N VAL A 7 5.66 2.95 3.56
CA VAL A 7 4.52 3.31 4.41
C VAL A 7 4.06 4.75 4.15
N ASP A 8 5.00 5.69 4.03
CA ASP A 8 4.67 7.09 3.80
C ASP A 8 4.07 7.30 2.41
N ILE A 9 4.58 6.59 1.39
CA ILE A 9 4.01 6.61 0.03
C ILE A 9 2.58 6.06 0.02
N ILE A 10 2.33 4.95 0.73
CA ILE A 10 0.99 4.36 0.83
C ILE A 10 0.03 5.26 1.62
N ASP A 11 0.51 5.96 2.64
CA ASP A 11 -0.29 6.91 3.41
C ASP A 11 -0.64 8.14 2.54
N GLU A 12 0.29 8.63 1.70
CA GLU A 12 0.04 9.71 0.72
C GLU A 12 -0.98 9.29 -0.34
N LEU A 13 -0.83 8.08 -0.90
CA LEU A 13 -1.72 7.49 -1.90
C LEU A 13 -2.85 6.67 -1.28
N SER A 14 -3.34 7.08 -0.11
CA SER A 14 -4.24 6.25 0.72
C SER A 14 -5.60 5.98 0.06
N ILE A 15 -6.11 6.90 -0.75
CA ILE A 15 -7.38 6.73 -1.45
C ILE A 15 -7.22 5.68 -2.54
N GLU A 16 -6.25 5.85 -3.41
CA GLU A 16 -5.93 4.97 -4.54
C GLU A 16 -5.55 3.57 -4.05
N THR A 17 -4.72 3.49 -3.01
CA THR A 17 -4.32 2.20 -2.44
C THR A 17 -5.50 1.49 -1.81
N ARG A 18 -6.37 2.20 -1.08
CA ARG A 18 -7.56 1.58 -0.46
C ARG A 18 -8.53 1.03 -1.50
N THR A 19 -8.82 1.79 -2.56
CA THR A 19 -9.74 1.35 -3.61
C THR A 19 -9.16 0.17 -4.39
N ALA A 20 -7.87 0.22 -4.74
CA ALA A 20 -7.18 -0.89 -5.39
C ALA A 20 -7.18 -2.17 -4.52
N LEU A 21 -6.90 -2.04 -3.22
CA LEU A 21 -6.93 -3.16 -2.28
C LEU A 21 -8.33 -3.76 -2.16
N SER A 22 -9.37 -2.94 -2.06
CA SER A 22 -10.77 -3.40 -2.02
C SER A 22 -11.14 -4.18 -3.29
N ALA A 23 -10.77 -3.66 -4.46
CA ALA A 23 -11.03 -4.31 -5.73
C ALA A 23 -10.33 -5.68 -5.81
N ALA A 24 -9.05 -5.75 -5.46
CA ALA A 24 -8.28 -6.99 -5.44
C ALA A 24 -8.91 -8.06 -4.52
N VAL A 25 -9.37 -7.66 -3.32
CA VAL A 25 -10.03 -8.61 -2.41
C VAL A 25 -11.35 -9.12 -2.98
N LYS A 26 -12.18 -8.25 -3.59
CA LYS A 26 -13.46 -8.66 -4.18
C LYS A 26 -13.28 -9.55 -5.41
N GLU A 27 -12.20 -9.36 -6.17
CA GLU A 27 -11.85 -10.20 -7.32
C GLU A 27 -11.40 -11.60 -6.89
N VAL A 28 -10.51 -11.68 -5.90
CA VAL A 28 -9.96 -12.97 -5.42
C VAL A 28 -10.97 -13.72 -4.54
N ILE A 29 -11.81 -12.99 -3.80
CA ILE A 29 -12.81 -13.55 -2.88
C ILE A 29 -14.19 -12.98 -3.24
N PRO A 30 -14.87 -13.57 -4.24
CA PRO A 30 -16.21 -13.12 -4.64
C PRO A 30 -17.19 -13.15 -3.47
N GLY A 31 -17.92 -12.05 -3.29
CA GLY A 31 -18.90 -11.91 -2.20
C GLY A 31 -18.30 -11.52 -0.84
N ALA A 32 -17.00 -11.21 -0.76
CA ALA A 32 -16.40 -10.70 0.47
C ALA A 32 -17.09 -9.40 0.94
N ILE A 33 -17.53 -9.38 2.21
CA ILE A 33 -18.12 -8.22 2.88
C ILE A 33 -17.12 -7.71 3.91
N PHE A 34 -16.66 -6.47 3.75
CA PHE A 34 -15.72 -5.83 4.66
C PHE A 34 -15.84 -4.30 4.59
N ASP A 35 -15.42 -3.63 5.65
CA ASP A 35 -15.23 -2.18 5.64
C ASP A 35 -13.86 -1.86 5.00
N GLU A 36 -13.87 -1.08 3.92
CA GLU A 36 -12.67 -0.76 3.15
C GLU A 36 -11.64 0.05 3.95
N ARG A 37 -12.10 0.91 4.88
CA ARG A 37 -11.21 1.68 5.76
C ARG A 37 -10.56 0.76 6.78
N VAL A 38 -11.31 -0.19 7.34
CA VAL A 38 -10.78 -1.19 8.27
C VAL A 38 -9.78 -2.10 7.57
N LEU A 39 -10.11 -2.59 6.37
CA LEU A 39 -9.20 -3.42 5.56
C LEU A 39 -7.88 -2.68 5.28
N PHE A 40 -7.97 -1.44 4.79
CA PHE A 40 -6.79 -0.63 4.52
C PHE A 40 -5.95 -0.37 5.78
N ARG A 41 -6.60 -0.04 6.91
CA ARG A 41 -5.90 0.17 8.19
C ARG A 41 -5.13 -1.07 8.65
N VAL A 42 -5.73 -2.26 8.52
CA VAL A 42 -5.08 -3.53 8.89
C VAL A 42 -3.92 -3.82 7.95
N PHE A 43 -4.12 -3.64 6.64
CA PHE A 43 -3.06 -3.78 5.65
C PHE A 43 -1.89 -2.84 5.90
N ARG A 44 -2.16 -1.55 6.13
CA ARG A 44 -1.15 -0.54 6.48
C ARG A 44 -0.37 -0.91 7.74
N LYS A 45 -1.05 -1.44 8.77
CA LYS A 45 -0.39 -1.92 10.00
C LYS A 45 0.58 -3.08 9.72
N GLU A 46 0.22 -4.00 8.84
CA GLU A 46 1.12 -5.09 8.44
C GLU A 46 2.29 -4.61 7.57
N LEU A 47 2.05 -3.63 6.69
CA LEU A 47 3.12 -2.95 5.96
C LEU A 47 4.09 -2.25 6.89
N ASP A 48 3.60 -1.53 7.89
CA ASP A 48 4.44 -0.84 8.86
C ASP A 48 5.39 -1.82 9.55
N LYS A 49 4.88 -2.96 10.04
CA LYS A 49 5.73 -4.00 10.65
C LYS A 49 6.83 -4.51 9.71
N LYS A 50 6.49 -4.74 8.43
CA LYS A 50 7.38 -5.37 7.44
C LYS A 50 8.30 -4.39 6.72
N CYS A 51 7.89 -3.13 6.59
CA CYS A 51 8.49 -2.10 5.72
C CYS A 51 8.63 -0.74 6.44
N HIS A 52 8.87 -0.72 7.76
CA HIS A 52 9.04 0.51 8.55
C HIS A 52 10.32 1.30 8.23
N ARG A 53 11.22 0.77 7.40
CA ARG A 53 12.53 1.37 7.13
C ARG A 53 12.57 2.02 5.76
N TRP A 54 13.56 2.87 5.58
CA TRP A 54 13.94 3.40 4.29
C TRP A 54 14.57 2.29 3.44
N GLU A 55 13.84 1.85 2.42
CA GLU A 55 14.24 0.77 1.53
C GLU A 55 14.97 1.31 0.30
N LYS A 56 15.98 0.57 -0.18
CA LYS A 56 16.67 0.90 -1.43
C LYS A 56 15.85 0.36 -2.59
N VAL A 57 15.56 1.20 -3.57
CA VAL A 57 14.86 0.79 -4.81
C VAL A 57 15.67 1.16 -6.04
N ARG A 58 15.36 0.52 -7.17
CA ARG A 58 15.98 0.84 -8.46
C ARG A 58 15.60 2.26 -8.86
N THR A 59 16.50 2.97 -9.54
CA THR A 59 16.21 4.33 -10.02
C THR A 59 15.00 4.35 -10.94
N SER A 60 14.77 3.29 -11.72
CA SER A 60 13.56 3.15 -12.57
C SER A 60 12.22 3.09 -11.80
N CYS A 61 12.25 2.96 -10.47
CA CYS A 61 11.05 2.98 -9.63
C CYS A 61 10.69 4.39 -9.13
N VAL A 62 11.55 5.38 -9.39
CA VAL A 62 11.37 6.76 -8.97
C VAL A 62 11.60 7.63 -10.20
N ASP A 63 10.57 8.35 -10.62
CA ASP A 63 10.76 9.39 -11.62
C ASP A 63 11.46 10.57 -10.93
N PRO A 64 12.66 11.01 -11.38
CA PRO A 64 13.35 12.12 -10.76
C PRO A 64 12.75 13.50 -11.04
N ASP A 65 11.89 13.64 -12.06
CA ASP A 65 11.50 14.92 -12.69
C ASP A 65 12.69 15.85 -13.03
#